data_AF-A0A8D0H0F0-F1
#
_entry.id   AF-A0A8D0H0F0-F1
#
_cell.length_a   1.000
_cell.length_b   1.000
_cell.length_c   1.000
_cell.angle_alpha   90.00
_cell.angle_beta   90.00
_cell.angle_gamma   90.00
#
_symmetry.space_group_name_H-M   'P 1'
#
loop_
_entity.id
_entity.type
_entity.pdbx_description
1 polymer ?
#
loop_
_entity_poly.entity_id
_entity_poly.type
_entity_poly.pdbx_seq_one_letter_code
_entity_poly.pdbx_strand_id
1 'polypeptide(L)'
;MRPPWLPGSAVDPDQGKCKRAIKGDGPLYPGSPGLFLGDVFEKYSTSFLVDGKPVQINLWDTAGQEDYDRLRPLSYSGTHVILMCYDVTNPSSFDNIRTKWYPEVNHFCKGVPILLIGCKTDLRKDRMLVRKLHEDRLEPITYHKALAQQLHSVSYLECSARFQENITDIFMEASRAALSTMKKNQRRRKLKRGCLLS
;
A
#
# COMPACT_ATOMS: atom_id res chain seq x y z
N MET A 1 4.85 1.62 22.51
CA MET A 1 5.31 2.94 22.00
C MET A 1 6.68 2.72 21.39
N ARG A 2 6.99 3.21 20.18
CA ARG A 2 6.88 4.61 19.76
C ARG A 2 5.94 4.86 18.56
N PRO A 3 4.89 5.68 18.70
CA PRO A 3 4.71 6.79 17.78
C PRO A 3 5.89 7.76 18.02
N PRO A 4 6.26 8.71 17.15
CA PRO A 4 5.70 9.15 15.88
C PRO A 4 6.86 9.26 14.84
N TRP A 5 6.65 9.64 13.57
CA TRP A 5 7.75 9.90 12.60
C TRP A 5 8.77 8.83 12.16
N LEU A 6 8.88 7.64 12.75
CA LEU A 6 10.09 6.82 12.66
C LEU A 6 10.60 6.42 11.24
N PRO A 7 11.78 6.92 10.83
CA PRO A 7 12.68 6.27 9.86
C PRO A 7 13.54 5.24 10.59
N GLY A 8 13.70 4.03 10.05
CA GLY A 8 14.55 3.02 10.69
C GLY A 8 14.35 1.56 10.32
N SER A 9 13.27 1.16 9.63
CA SER A 9 13.37 -0.06 8.81
C SER A 9 14.05 0.32 7.52
N ALA A 10 15.06 -0.45 7.12
CA ALA A 10 15.62 -0.39 5.78
C ALA A 10 14.50 -0.77 4.81
N VAL A 11 13.64 0.20 4.50
CA VAL A 11 12.71 0.16 3.40
C VAL A 11 13.61 0.15 2.18
N ASP A 12 13.97 -1.04 1.68
CA ASP A 12 14.64 -1.17 0.40
C ASP A 12 13.77 -0.44 -0.63
N PRO A 13 14.22 0.72 -1.12
CA PRO A 13 13.44 1.53 -2.02
C PRO A 13 13.68 1.19 -3.49
N ASP A 14 14.55 0.23 -3.79
CA ASP A 14 14.94 -0.05 -5.17
C ASP A 14 13.94 -0.91 -5.95
N GLN A 15 12.88 -1.43 -5.31
CA GLN A 15 12.03 -2.46 -5.91
C GLN A 15 10.54 -2.10 -6.05
N GLY A 16 10.08 -0.98 -5.49
CA GLY A 16 8.64 -0.72 -5.37
C GLY A 16 7.97 -1.72 -4.41
N LYS A 17 7.07 -1.26 -3.54
CA LYS A 17 6.48 -2.13 -2.52
C LYS A 17 4.96 -2.10 -2.56
N CYS A 18 4.35 -3.26 -2.34
CA CYS A 18 2.92 -3.41 -2.08
C CYS A 18 2.72 -3.37 -0.55
N LYS A 19 2.25 -2.23 -0.01
CA LYS A 19 1.92 -2.10 1.42
C LYS A 19 0.45 -2.38 1.65
N ARG A 20 0.16 -3.19 2.66
CA ARG A 20 -1.20 -3.60 3.02
C ARG A 20 -1.83 -2.61 4.00
N ALA A 21 -3.15 -2.44 3.96
CA ALA A 21 -3.91 -1.98 5.13
C ALA A 21 -5.16 -2.85 5.36
N ILE A 22 -5.29 -3.41 6.57
CA ILE A 22 -6.45 -4.18 7.02
C ILE A 22 -7.18 -3.38 8.10
N LYS A 23 -8.49 -3.20 7.97
CA LYS A 23 -9.35 -2.82 9.09
C LYS A 23 -9.48 -3.99 10.06
N GLY A 24 -8.99 -3.84 11.28
CA GLY A 24 -9.23 -4.82 12.34
C GLY A 24 -10.61 -4.58 12.96
N ASP A 25 -11.57 -5.45 12.71
CA ASP A 25 -12.81 -5.53 13.51
C ASP A 25 -12.66 -6.76 14.43
N GLY A 26 -12.30 -6.56 15.69
CA GLY A 26 -12.32 -7.65 16.69
C GLY A 26 -11.54 -7.33 17.98
N PRO A 27 -11.99 -7.83 19.15
CA PRO A 27 -11.25 -7.69 20.39
C PRO A 27 -9.91 -8.43 20.31
N LEU A 28 -8.88 -7.84 20.92
CA LEU A 28 -7.54 -8.42 21.04
C LEU A 28 -7.62 -9.72 21.87
N TYR A 29 -7.53 -10.88 21.23
CA TYR A 29 -7.24 -12.13 21.93
C TYR A 29 -5.73 -12.30 22.07
N PRO A 30 -5.20 -12.49 23.30
CA PRO A 30 -3.80 -12.83 23.49
C PRO A 30 -3.61 -14.33 23.23
N GLY A 31 -2.65 -14.67 22.37
CA GLY A 31 -2.24 -16.07 22.17
C GLY A 31 -2.45 -16.57 20.75
N SER A 32 -1.49 -16.31 19.89
CA SER A 32 -1.22 -17.16 18.71
C SER A 32 0.29 -17.38 18.70
N PRO A 33 0.80 -18.62 18.60
CA PRO A 33 2.24 -18.88 18.65
C PRO A 33 2.86 -18.22 17.42
N GLY A 34 3.70 -17.21 17.66
CA GLY A 34 4.39 -16.47 16.62
C GLY A 34 5.37 -17.39 15.90
N LEU A 35 5.06 -17.74 14.65
CA LEU A 35 6.10 -18.08 13.69
C LEU A 35 6.95 -16.83 13.50
N PHE A 36 8.13 -16.81 14.12
CA PHE A 36 9.15 -15.79 13.90
C PHE A 36 9.73 -15.98 12.49
N LEU A 37 9.07 -15.43 11.48
CA LEU A 37 9.73 -15.07 10.23
C LEU A 37 10.38 -13.71 10.43
N GLY A 38 11.64 -13.72 10.88
CA GLY A 38 12.47 -12.51 10.94
C GLY A 38 12.44 -11.78 9.60
N ASP A 39 12.32 -10.45 9.63
CA ASP A 39 12.48 -9.49 8.53
C ASP A 39 11.61 -9.65 7.26
N VAL A 40 10.81 -10.71 7.12
CA VAL A 40 9.98 -10.93 5.90
C VAL A 40 8.65 -10.15 5.95
N PHE A 41 8.08 -9.97 7.15
CA PHE A 41 6.77 -9.36 7.34
C PHE A 41 6.72 -8.49 8.61
N GLU A 42 6.73 -7.17 8.44
CA GLU A 42 6.52 -6.24 9.56
C GLU A 42 5.02 -5.91 9.69
N LYS A 43 4.46 -6.12 10.88
CA LYS A 43 3.09 -5.72 11.22
C LYS A 43 3.09 -4.46 12.07
N TYR A 44 2.40 -3.42 11.60
CA TYR A 44 2.15 -2.19 12.36
C TYR A 44 0.66 -1.99 12.57
N SER A 45 0.27 -1.51 13.74
CA SER A 45 -1.14 -1.21 14.07
C SER A 45 -1.29 0.21 14.58
N THR A 46 -2.26 0.94 14.04
CA THR A 46 -2.59 2.31 14.46
C THR A 46 -4.07 2.58 14.41
N SER A 47 -4.52 3.56 15.19
CA SER A 47 -5.91 3.99 15.25
C SER A 47 -6.02 5.50 15.02
N PHE A 48 -6.93 5.92 14.15
CA PHE A 48 -7.24 7.33 13.92
C PHE A 48 -8.71 7.53 13.55
N LEU A 49 -9.17 8.78 13.62
CA LEU A 49 -10.54 9.15 13.25
C LEU A 49 -10.63 9.41 11.75
N VAL A 50 -11.44 8.62 11.05
CA VAL A 50 -11.76 8.81 9.63
C VAL A 50 -13.21 9.21 9.51
N ASP A 51 -13.46 10.44 9.09
CA ASP A 51 -14.80 11.01 8.94
C ASP A 51 -15.65 10.82 10.23
N GLY A 52 -15.02 11.10 11.38
CA GLY A 52 -15.63 10.97 12.72
C GLY A 52 -15.75 9.54 13.26
N LYS A 53 -15.21 8.54 12.55
CA LYS A 53 -15.26 7.12 12.98
C LYS A 53 -13.88 6.62 13.39
N PRO A 54 -13.74 5.96 14.54
CA PRO A 54 -12.49 5.32 14.90
C PRO A 54 -12.22 4.16 13.93
N VAL A 55 -11.05 4.19 13.31
CA VAL A 55 -10.57 3.14 12.40
C VAL A 55 -9.22 2.65 12.92
N GLN A 56 -9.10 1.34 13.08
CA GLN A 56 -7.83 0.68 13.33
C GLN A 56 -7.29 0.11 12.02
N ILE A 57 -6.09 0.53 11.62
CA ILE A 57 -5.36 -0.04 10.50
C ILE A 57 -4.29 -1.00 11.03
N ASN A 58 -4.22 -2.17 10.39
CA ASN A 58 -3.07 -3.05 10.45
C ASN A 58 -2.33 -3.01 9.10
N LEU A 59 -1.11 -2.49 9.12
CA LEU A 59 -0.19 -2.54 7.99
C LEU A 59 0.59 -3.83 8.01
N TRP A 60 0.86 -4.32 6.81
CA TRP A 60 1.81 -5.41 6.58
C TRP A 60 2.78 -4.93 5.51
N ASP A 61 4.05 -4.78 5.89
CA ASP A 61 5.13 -4.57 4.91
C ASP A 61 5.52 -5.93 4.33
N THR A 62 5.77 -5.97 3.02
CA THR A 62 6.18 -7.18 2.33
C THR A 62 7.49 -6.94 1.61
N ALA A 63 8.36 -7.96 1.58
CA ALA A 63 9.61 -7.89 0.84
C ALA A 63 9.33 -7.80 -0.68
N GLY A 64 10.02 -6.86 -1.34
CA GLY A 64 9.92 -6.62 -2.79
C GLY A 64 10.80 -7.55 -3.64
N GLN A 65 11.75 -8.24 -3.01
CA GLN A 65 12.68 -9.14 -3.69
C GLN A 65 11.96 -10.38 -4.25
N GLU A 66 12.43 -10.85 -5.40
CA GLU A 66 11.88 -12.01 -6.11
C GLU A 66 11.93 -13.30 -5.29
N ASP A 67 12.92 -13.45 -4.41
CA ASP A 67 13.05 -14.59 -3.49
C ASP A 67 11.80 -14.80 -2.61
N TYR A 68 11.02 -13.74 -2.39
CA TYR A 68 9.79 -13.78 -1.60
C TYR A 68 8.51 -13.86 -2.43
N ASP A 69 8.57 -13.98 -3.76
CA ASP A 69 7.39 -14.00 -4.63
C ASP A 69 6.42 -15.14 -4.30
N ARG A 70 6.91 -16.26 -3.75
CA ARG A 70 6.05 -17.38 -3.30
C ARG A 70 5.46 -17.18 -1.91
N LEU A 71 6.11 -16.37 -1.07
CA LEU A 71 5.68 -16.13 0.31
C LEU A 71 4.75 -14.92 0.43
N ARG A 72 4.96 -13.89 -0.41
CA ARG A 72 4.16 -12.66 -0.44
C ARG A 72 2.65 -12.91 -0.57
N PRO A 73 2.16 -13.87 -1.39
CA PRO A 73 0.74 -14.15 -1.52
C PRO A 73 0.05 -14.59 -0.23
N LEU A 74 0.80 -15.19 0.71
CA LEU A 74 0.27 -15.60 2.01
C LEU A 74 -0.23 -14.39 2.83
N SER A 75 0.32 -13.20 2.56
CA SER A 75 -0.08 -11.96 3.20
C SER A 75 -1.29 -11.28 2.55
N TYR A 76 -1.85 -11.79 1.45
CA TYR A 76 -2.96 -11.11 0.77
C TYR A 76 -4.34 -11.44 1.34
N SER A 77 -4.49 -12.59 2.01
CA SER A 77 -5.78 -13.06 2.54
C SER A 77 -6.38 -12.12 3.59
N GLY A 78 -7.54 -11.51 3.29
CA GLY A 78 -8.22 -10.56 4.19
C GLY A 78 -7.79 -9.10 4.02
N THR A 79 -7.13 -8.75 2.91
CA THR A 79 -6.74 -7.35 2.63
C THR A 79 -7.95 -6.49 2.27
N HIS A 80 -8.01 -5.28 2.82
CA HIS A 80 -9.09 -4.33 2.55
C HIS A 80 -8.71 -3.23 1.56
N VAL A 81 -7.41 -2.90 1.47
CA VAL A 81 -6.84 -1.94 0.54
C VAL A 81 -5.35 -2.26 0.31
N ILE A 82 -4.88 -2.00 -0.90
CA ILE A 82 -3.49 -2.15 -1.32
C ILE A 82 -2.90 -0.77 -1.59
N LEU A 83 -1.72 -0.50 -1.04
CA LEU A 83 -0.89 0.63 -1.40
C LEU A 83 0.21 0.11 -2.31
N MET A 84 0.23 0.56 -3.55
CA MET A 84 1.22 0.17 -4.54
C MET A 84 2.21 1.32 -4.66
N CYS A 85 3.40 1.14 -4.09
CA CYS A 85 4.40 2.17 -3.91
C CYS A 85 5.55 2.02 -4.91
N TYR A 86 6.08 3.13 -5.40
CA TYR A 86 7.32 3.21 -6.15
C TYR A 86 8.18 4.39 -5.65
N ASP A 87 9.46 4.42 -5.99
CA ASP A 87 10.34 5.55 -5.69
C ASP A 87 10.35 6.51 -6.88
N VAL A 88 10.01 7.78 -6.63
CA VAL A 88 9.93 8.80 -7.69
C VAL A 88 11.27 9.08 -8.37
N THR A 89 12.37 8.61 -7.81
CA THR A 89 13.71 8.74 -8.37
C THR A 89 14.27 7.46 -8.97
N ASN A 90 13.49 6.37 -8.94
CA ASN A 90 13.87 5.10 -9.55
C ASN A 90 12.81 4.71 -10.61
N PRO A 91 13.01 5.07 -11.90
CA PRO A 91 12.12 4.72 -13.00
C PRO A 91 11.78 3.23 -13.11
N SER A 92 12.75 2.35 -12.87
CA SER A 92 12.54 0.90 -12.90
C SER A 92 11.51 0.44 -11.85
N SER A 93 11.53 1.05 -10.65
CA SER A 93 10.54 0.76 -9.61
C SER A 93 9.10 1.09 -10.03
N PHE A 94 8.93 2.08 -10.92
CA PHE A 94 7.63 2.46 -11.47
C PHE A 94 7.22 1.56 -12.63
N ASP A 95 8.14 1.15 -13.48
CA ASP A 95 7.84 0.15 -14.52
C ASP A 95 7.39 -1.18 -13.89
N ASN A 96 8.01 -1.58 -12.77
CA ASN A 96 7.64 -2.76 -11.99
C ASN A 96 6.18 -2.73 -11.50
N ILE A 97 5.59 -1.55 -11.34
CA ILE A 97 4.17 -1.41 -10.98
C ILE A 97 3.30 -2.12 -12.02
N ARG A 98 3.59 -1.91 -13.30
CA ARG A 98 2.82 -2.48 -14.41
C ARG A 98 3.24 -3.91 -14.72
N THR A 99 4.53 -4.21 -14.68
CA THR A 99 5.07 -5.50 -15.15
C THR A 99 5.00 -6.60 -14.10
N LYS A 100 5.04 -6.25 -12.81
CA LYS A 100 5.10 -7.21 -11.70
C LYS A 100 3.96 -7.01 -10.69
N TRP A 101 3.90 -5.84 -10.06
CA TRP A 101 3.09 -5.63 -8.87
C TRP A 101 1.58 -5.66 -9.16
N TYR A 102 1.14 -5.00 -10.22
CA TYR A 102 -0.25 -4.98 -10.59
C TYR A 102 -0.79 -6.36 -11.04
N PRO A 103 -0.12 -7.11 -11.95
CA PRO A 103 -0.53 -8.46 -12.29
C PRO A 103 -0.68 -9.38 -11.07
N GLU A 104 0.28 -9.34 -10.13
CA GLU A 104 0.26 -10.14 -8.91
C GLU A 104 -0.94 -9.76 -8.01
N VAL A 105 -1.11 -8.46 -7.72
CA VAL A 105 -2.21 -7.98 -6.89
C VAL A 105 -3.56 -8.24 -7.56
N ASN A 106 -3.68 -8.05 -8.87
CA ASN A 106 -4.91 -8.33 -9.61
C ASN A 106 -5.23 -9.83 -9.65
N HIS A 107 -4.24 -10.70 -9.52
CA HIS A 107 -4.46 -12.14 -9.39
C HIS A 107 -5.00 -12.51 -8.00
N PHE A 108 -4.31 -12.09 -6.92
CA PHE A 108 -4.59 -12.53 -5.55
C PHE A 108 -5.59 -11.67 -4.78
N CYS A 109 -5.71 -10.38 -5.10
CA CYS A 109 -6.51 -9.38 -4.38
C CYS A 109 -7.66 -8.83 -5.26
N LYS A 110 -8.34 -9.68 -6.04
CA LYS A 110 -9.43 -9.25 -6.93
C LYS A 110 -10.49 -8.44 -6.20
N GLY A 111 -10.78 -7.25 -6.72
CA GLY A 111 -11.80 -6.35 -6.19
C GLY A 111 -11.38 -5.56 -4.93
N VAL A 112 -10.14 -5.72 -4.47
CA VAL A 112 -9.56 -4.88 -3.43
C VAL A 112 -9.10 -3.55 -4.06
N PRO A 113 -9.45 -2.39 -3.47
CA PRO A 113 -9.01 -1.10 -3.99
C PRO A 113 -7.49 -0.94 -3.89
N ILE A 114 -6.90 -0.32 -4.92
CA ILE A 114 -5.47 -0.02 -5.02
C ILE A 114 -5.27 1.50 -4.98
N LEU A 115 -4.33 1.97 -4.17
CA LEU A 115 -3.81 3.35 -4.21
C LEU A 115 -2.39 3.30 -4.77
N LEU A 116 -2.09 4.12 -5.77
CA LEU A 116 -0.74 4.26 -6.31
C LEU A 116 0.00 5.38 -5.56
N ILE A 117 1.19 5.08 -5.03
CA ILE A 117 1.94 5.97 -4.15
C ILE A 117 3.34 6.25 -4.69
N GLY A 118 3.64 7.51 -5.02
CA GLY A 118 5.01 7.97 -5.30
C GLY A 118 5.75 8.32 -4.00
N CYS A 119 6.73 7.52 -3.61
CA CYS A 119 7.51 7.74 -2.39
C CYS A 119 8.77 8.57 -2.68
N LYS A 120 9.33 9.16 -1.62
CA LYS A 120 10.60 9.91 -1.62
C LYS A 120 10.59 11.17 -2.50
N THR A 121 9.49 11.91 -2.47
CA THR A 121 9.37 13.19 -3.19
C THR A 121 10.47 14.19 -2.85
N ASP A 122 11.07 14.09 -1.67
CA ASP A 122 12.21 14.90 -1.25
C ASP A 122 13.44 14.76 -2.16
N LEU A 123 13.66 13.57 -2.72
CA LEU A 123 14.83 13.31 -3.56
C LEU A 123 14.75 13.96 -4.94
N ARG A 124 13.58 14.42 -5.39
CA ARG A 124 13.47 15.23 -6.62
C ARG A 124 14.22 16.56 -6.52
N LYS A 125 14.48 17.04 -5.29
CA LYS A 125 15.23 18.28 -5.02
C LYS A 125 16.73 18.02 -4.86
N ASP A 126 17.16 16.77 -4.80
CA ASP A 126 18.57 16.41 -4.68
C ASP A 126 19.29 16.56 -6.02
N ARG A 127 20.07 17.64 -6.15
CA ARG A 127 20.77 17.96 -7.39
C ARG A 127 21.79 16.91 -7.80
N MET A 128 22.44 16.23 -6.85
CA MET A 128 23.44 15.21 -7.16
C MET A 128 22.77 13.97 -7.73
N LEU A 129 21.69 13.53 -7.08
CA LEU A 129 20.92 12.38 -7.53
C LEU A 129 20.28 12.63 -8.89
N VAL A 130 19.68 13.80 -9.10
CA VAL A 130 19.05 14.17 -10.37
C VAL A 130 20.08 14.23 -11.50
N ARG A 131 21.28 14.80 -11.25
CA ARG A 131 22.37 14.79 -12.25
C ARG A 131 22.78 13.37 -12.64
N LYS A 132 22.92 12.47 -11.67
CA LYS A 132 23.25 11.07 -11.93
C LYS A 132 22.17 10.39 -12.78
N LEU A 133 20.89 10.63 -12.50
CA LEU A 133 19.80 10.11 -13.34
C LEU A 133 19.89 10.62 -14.78
N HIS A 134 20.17 11.91 -14.98
CA HIS A 134 20.33 12.45 -16.33
C HIS A 134 21.54 11.86 -17.07
N GLU A 135 22.64 11.55 -16.38
CA GLU A 135 23.80 10.84 -16.97
C GLU A 135 23.37 9.47 -17.53
N ASP A 136 22.47 8.79 -16.83
CA ASP A 136 21.85 7.53 -17.25
C ASP A 136 20.68 7.72 -18.25
N ARG A 137 20.43 8.95 -18.72
CA ARG A 137 19.30 9.34 -19.59
C ARG A 137 17.92 9.06 -18.99
N LEU A 138 17.84 9.13 -17.67
CA LEU A 138 16.63 8.94 -16.88
C LEU A 138 16.19 10.27 -16.26
N GLU A 139 14.92 10.33 -15.89
CA GLU A 139 14.30 11.48 -15.22
C GLU A 139 13.57 11.02 -13.96
N PRO A 140 13.53 11.84 -12.90
CA PRO A 140 12.61 11.61 -11.79
C PRO A 140 11.18 11.56 -12.31
N ILE A 141 10.46 10.53 -11.89
CA ILE A 141 9.05 10.33 -12.21
C ILE A 141 8.25 11.46 -11.58
N THR A 142 7.35 12.06 -12.34
CA THR A 142 6.43 13.10 -11.86
C THR A 142 5.00 12.55 -11.80
N TYR A 143 3.97 13.42 -11.71
CA TYR A 143 2.58 12.98 -11.66
C TYR A 143 2.16 12.23 -12.94
N HIS A 144 1.86 10.93 -12.84
CA HIS A 144 1.42 10.10 -13.96
C HIS A 144 -0.03 9.63 -13.84
N LYS A 145 -0.96 10.50 -14.25
CA LYS A 145 -2.40 10.19 -14.30
C LYS A 145 -2.74 8.98 -15.17
N ALA A 146 -1.99 8.77 -16.26
CA ALA A 146 -2.23 7.69 -17.20
C ALA A 146 -2.05 6.31 -16.54
N LEU A 147 -0.99 6.11 -15.75
CA LEU A 147 -0.77 4.85 -15.05
C LEU A 147 -1.87 4.63 -13.99
N ALA A 148 -2.21 5.66 -13.22
CA ALA A 148 -3.27 5.56 -12.22
C ALA A 148 -4.61 5.09 -12.82
N GLN A 149 -4.94 5.55 -14.04
CA GLN A 149 -6.13 5.11 -14.79
C GLN A 149 -6.01 3.67 -15.30
N GLN A 150 -4.86 3.29 -15.84
CA GLN A 150 -4.61 1.93 -16.34
C GLN A 150 -4.71 0.87 -15.24
N LEU A 151 -4.24 1.18 -14.03
CA LEU A 151 -4.30 0.27 -12.89
C LEU A 151 -5.69 0.21 -12.24
N HIS A 152 -6.64 1.04 -12.70
CA HIS A 152 -7.90 1.30 -11.99
C HIS A 152 -7.65 1.66 -10.51
N SER A 153 -6.56 2.38 -10.23
CA SER A 153 -6.27 2.85 -8.89
C SER A 153 -7.34 3.85 -8.46
N VAL A 154 -7.73 3.79 -7.19
CA VAL A 154 -8.76 4.68 -6.64
C VAL A 154 -8.22 6.10 -6.53
N SER A 155 -6.96 6.22 -6.14
CA SER A 155 -6.27 7.49 -5.92
C SER A 155 -4.77 7.35 -6.21
N TYR A 156 -4.17 8.44 -6.66
CA TYR A 156 -2.71 8.61 -6.74
C TYR A 156 -2.29 9.65 -5.71
N LEU A 157 -1.30 9.31 -4.89
CA LEU A 157 -0.75 10.20 -3.87
C LEU A 157 0.77 10.13 -3.92
N GLU A 158 1.44 11.13 -3.36
CA GLU A 158 2.88 11.13 -3.18
C GLU A 158 3.23 11.48 -1.75
N CYS A 159 4.38 10.99 -1.25
CA CYS A 159 4.86 11.30 0.09
C CYS A 159 6.37 11.37 0.20
N SER A 160 6.83 12.12 1.22
CA SER A 160 8.18 12.03 1.75
C SER A 160 8.11 11.45 3.15
N ALA A 161 8.62 10.23 3.33
CA ALA A 161 8.77 9.67 4.68
C ALA A 161 9.78 10.47 5.51
N ARG A 162 10.82 11.02 4.86
CA ARG A 162 11.87 11.82 5.49
C ARG A 162 11.33 13.09 6.13
N PHE A 163 10.45 13.80 5.43
CA PHE A 163 9.82 15.04 5.91
C PHE A 163 8.42 14.83 6.48
N GLN A 164 7.96 13.58 6.54
CA GLN A 164 6.60 13.20 6.95
C GLN A 164 5.47 13.85 6.15
N GLU A 165 5.73 14.23 4.91
CA GLU A 165 4.74 14.86 4.04
C GLU A 165 3.73 13.81 3.54
N ASN A 166 2.44 14.14 3.59
CA ASN A 166 1.31 13.35 3.08
C ASN A 166 1.13 11.92 3.64
N ILE A 167 1.88 11.54 4.67
CA ILE A 167 1.78 10.20 5.28
C ILE A 167 0.36 9.97 5.85
N THR A 168 -0.16 10.94 6.60
CA THR A 168 -1.51 10.86 7.17
C THR A 168 -2.58 10.78 6.09
N ASP A 169 -2.44 11.58 5.02
CA ASP A 169 -3.42 11.63 3.94
C ASP A 169 -3.53 10.30 3.20
N ILE A 170 -2.39 9.61 2.99
CA ILE A 170 -2.37 8.25 2.42
C ILE A 170 -3.17 7.29 3.29
N PHE A 171 -2.98 7.31 4.60
CA PHE A 171 -3.72 6.43 5.51
C PHE A 171 -5.20 6.74 5.59
N MET A 172 -5.56 8.02 5.57
CA MET A 172 -6.94 8.49 5.51
C MET A 172 -7.63 8.02 4.23
N GLU A 173 -6.98 8.20 3.09
CA GLU A 173 -7.52 7.81 1.78
C GLU A 173 -7.65 6.29 1.66
N ALA A 174 -6.64 5.55 2.14
CA ALA A 174 -6.67 4.09 2.18
C ALA A 174 -7.86 3.59 3.03
N SER A 175 -8.10 4.22 4.19
CA SER A 175 -9.23 3.90 5.05
C SER A 175 -10.57 4.15 4.37
N ARG A 176 -10.72 5.30 3.70
CA ARG A 176 -11.94 5.65 2.98
C ARG A 176 -12.22 4.66 1.84
N ALA A 177 -11.19 4.28 1.08
CA ALA A 177 -11.29 3.29 0.02
C ALA A 177 -11.72 1.91 0.55
N ALA A 178 -11.09 1.45 1.64
CA ALA A 178 -11.42 0.20 2.31
C ALA A 178 -12.88 0.19 2.83
N LEU A 179 -13.29 1.23 3.58
CA LEU A 179 -14.63 1.37 4.15
C LEU A 179 -15.71 1.42 3.06
N SER A 180 -15.45 2.14 1.97
CA SER A 180 -16.38 2.24 0.85
C SER A 180 -16.60 0.89 0.18
N THR A 181 -15.53 0.12 -0.04
CA THR A 181 -15.60 -1.21 -0.64
C THR A 181 -16.33 -2.21 0.27
N MET A 182 -16.06 -2.18 1.58
CA MET A 182 -16.76 -3.00 2.57
C MET A 182 -18.27 -2.75 2.57
N LYS A 183 -18.70 -1.47 2.57
CA LYS A 183 -20.12 -1.10 2.50
C LYS A 183 -20.79 -1.61 1.22
N LYS A 184 -20.12 -1.48 0.07
CA LYS A 184 -20.61 -2.00 -1.23
C LYS A 184 -20.79 -3.52 -1.18
N ASN A 185 -19.81 -4.25 -0.63
CA ASN A 185 -19.87 -5.71 -0.52
C ASN A 185 -20.96 -6.17 0.45
N GLN A 186 -21.16 -5.49 1.59
CA GLN A 186 -22.26 -5.76 2.51
C GLN A 186 -23.63 -5.56 1.86
N ARG A 187 -23.83 -4.47 1.11
CA ARG A 187 -25.08 -4.23 0.36
C ARG A 187 -25.35 -5.34 -0.66
N ARG A 188 -24.36 -5.71 -1.47
CA ARG A 188 -24.48 -6.80 -2.47
C ARG A 188 -24.86 -8.14 -1.82
N ARG A 189 -24.29 -8.46 -0.65
CA ARG A 189 -24.65 -9.69 0.10
C ARG A 189 -26.09 -9.67 0.62
N LYS A 190 -26.59 -8.52 1.10
CA LYS A 190 -27.99 -8.38 1.52
C LYS A 190 -28.96 -8.55 0.35
N LEU A 191 -28.67 -7.94 -0.80
CA LEU A 191 -29.47 -8.07 -2.04
C LEU A 191 -29.55 -9.54 -2.51
N LYS A 192 -28.43 -10.28 -2.52
CA LYS A 192 -28.42 -11.70 -2.89
C LYS A 192 -29.21 -12.61 -1.96
N ARG A 193 -29.32 -12.26 -0.67
CA ARG A 193 -30.12 -13.00 0.32
C ARG A 193 -31.63 -12.69 0.24
N GLY A 194 -32.00 -11.58 -0.41
CA GLY A 194 -33.40 -11.19 -0.60
C GLY A 194 -34.08 -11.83 -1.81
N CYS A 195 -33.34 -12.48 -2.72
CA CYS A 195 -33.90 -13.26 -3.82
C CYS A 195 -33.90 -14.76 -3.47
N LEU A 196 -34.78 -15.16 -2.55
CA LEU A 196 -35.28 -16.54 -2.47
C LEU A 196 -36.67 -16.51 -3.11
N LEU A 197 -36.79 -17.02 -4.33
CA LEU A 197 -38.09 -17.27 -4.96
C LEU A 197 -38.80 -18.35 -4.14
N SER A 198 -39.94 -17.97 -3.57
CA SER A 198 -40.99 -18.87 -3.05
C SER A 198 -41.71 -19.58 -4.19
#